data_AF-A0A8X6GSV8-F1
#
_entry.id   AF-A0A8X6GSV8-F1
#
_cell.length_a   1.000
_cell.length_b   1.000
_cell.length_c   1.000
_cell.angle_alpha   90.00
_cell.angle_beta   90.00
_cell.angle_gamma   90.00
#
_symmetry.space_group_name_H-M   'P 1'
#
loop_
_entity.id
_entity.type
_entity.pdbx_description
1 polymer ?
#
loop_
_entity_poly.entity_id
_entity_poly.type
_entity_poly.pdbx_seq_one_letter_code
_entity_poly.pdbx_strand_id
1 'polypeptide(L)'
;MQHQLFGGMETHNQSHDVYELLICSLDESYSLRVKLFSEKKISGKVPKVSVCVCNPVVINELNRREIILSDLAYEDCGIDLLLGANVAGLLFMGGSIELESGLFLLRTRLGFVLTGNIW
;
A
#
# COMPACT_ATOMS: atom_id res chain seq x y z
N MET A 1 4.12 27.92 -9.97
CA MET A 1 4.40 27.87 -8.52
C MET A 1 5.62 26.98 -8.34
N GLN A 2 6.63 27.47 -7.63
CA GLN A 2 7.88 26.75 -7.37
C GLN A 2 7.72 26.01 -6.04
N HIS A 3 7.78 24.68 -6.05
CA HIS A 3 7.61 23.86 -4.85
C HIS A 3 9.00 23.43 -4.35
N GLN A 4 9.37 23.85 -3.14
CA GLN A 4 10.56 23.34 -2.44
C GLN A 4 10.12 22.18 -1.54
N LEU A 5 10.67 20.98 -1.78
CA LEU A 5 10.51 19.85 -0.85
C LEU A 5 11.56 19.93 0.26
N PHE A 6 11.28 19.28 1.41
CA PHE A 6 12.20 19.20 2.54
C PHE A 6 13.59 18.75 2.08
N GLY A 7 14.61 19.60 2.28
CA GLY A 7 16.00 19.35 1.88
C GLY A 7 16.60 20.37 0.90
N GLY A 8 15.82 21.34 0.39
CA GLY A 8 16.34 22.42 -0.45
C GLY A 8 16.70 22.00 -1.88
N MET A 9 16.29 20.79 -2.28
CA MET A 9 16.47 20.31 -3.65
C MET A 9 15.47 21.00 -4.56
N GLU A 10 15.97 21.74 -5.55
CA GLU A 10 15.15 22.40 -6.56
C GLU A 10 14.79 21.39 -7.65
N THR A 11 13.50 21.17 -7.84
CA THR A 11 12.98 20.36 -8.96
C THR A 11 12.36 21.27 -10.00
N HIS A 12 12.58 20.95 -11.28
CA HIS A 12 11.91 21.66 -12.37
C HIS A 12 10.39 21.51 -12.27
N ASN A 13 9.66 22.56 -12.66
CA ASN A 13 8.23 22.48 -12.84
C ASN A 13 7.93 21.40 -13.90
N GLN A 14 7.08 20.46 -13.53
CA GLN A 14 6.60 19.42 -14.41
C GLN A 14 5.08 19.54 -14.54
N SER A 15 4.58 19.35 -15.76
CA SER A 15 3.16 19.20 -16.01
C SER A 15 2.82 17.73 -15.89
N HIS A 16 1.80 17.43 -15.09
CA HIS A 16 1.30 16.08 -14.89
C HIS A 16 -0.15 16.02 -15.34
N ASP A 17 -0.54 14.93 -15.98
CA ASP A 17 -1.95 14.66 -16.21
C ASP A 17 -2.60 14.32 -14.87
N VAL A 18 -3.85 14.74 -14.70
CA VAL A 18 -4.62 14.45 -13.50
C VAL A 18 -5.69 13.43 -13.83
N TYR A 19 -5.66 12.31 -13.12
CA TYR A 19 -6.66 11.25 -13.23
C TYR A 19 -7.53 11.26 -11.99
N GLU A 20 -8.83 11.05 -12.19
CA GLU A 20 -9.78 10.81 -11.11
C GLU A 20 -10.16 9.34 -11.11
N LEU A 21 -9.84 8.64 -10.02
CA LEU A 21 -10.13 7.21 -9.85
C LEU A 21 -11.16 7.00 -8.75
N LEU A 22 -12.00 5.97 -8.93
CA LEU A 22 -12.85 5.43 -7.89
C LEU A 22 -12.23 4.12 -7.39
N ILE A 23 -11.83 4.10 -6.12
CA ILE A 23 -11.29 2.92 -5.45
C ILE A 23 -12.42 2.31 -4.62
N CYS A 24 -12.68 1.02 -4.78
CA CYS A 24 -13.75 0.30 -4.06
C CYS A 24 -13.21 -0.91 -3.31
N SER A 25 -13.82 -1.24 -2.18
CA SER A 25 -13.66 -2.56 -1.57
C SER A 25 -14.31 -3.62 -2.46
N LEU A 26 -13.82 -4.87 -2.38
CA LEU A 26 -14.34 -5.98 -3.19
C LEU A 26 -15.81 -6.32 -2.89
N ASP A 27 -16.27 -6.02 -1.68
CA ASP A 27 -17.67 -6.18 -1.25
C ASP A 27 -18.51 -4.92 -1.51
N GLU A 28 -17.93 -3.90 -2.16
CA GLU A 28 -18.55 -2.61 -2.49
C GLU A 28 -19.07 -1.80 -1.28
N SER A 29 -18.76 -2.24 -0.06
CA SER A 29 -19.18 -1.56 1.18
C SER A 29 -18.50 -0.20 1.40
N TYR A 30 -17.37 0.03 0.73
CA TYR A 30 -16.64 1.29 0.79
C TYR A 30 -16.15 1.71 -0.59
N SER A 31 -16.23 3.01 -0.86
CA SER A 31 -15.60 3.61 -2.04
C SER A 31 -15.00 4.98 -1.72
N LEU A 32 -13.95 5.33 -2.45
CA LEU A 32 -13.24 6.60 -2.32
C LEU A 32 -12.84 7.13 -3.70
N ARG A 33 -13.21 8.38 -3.96
CA ARG A 33 -12.77 9.11 -5.16
C ARG A 33 -11.48 9.86 -4.86
N VAL A 34 -10.46 9.62 -5.66
CA VAL A 34 -9.14 10.26 -5.51
C VAL A 34 -8.69 10.91 -6.81
N LYS A 35 -8.00 12.04 -6.69
CA LYS A 35 -7.31 12.69 -7.81
C LYS A 35 -5.81 12.45 -7.67
N LEU A 36 -5.20 11.96 -8.75
CA LEU A 36 -3.80 11.53 -8.75
C LEU A 36 -3.10 12.10 -9.98
N PHE A 37 -1.81 12.38 -9.82
CA PHE A 37 -0.95 12.84 -10.89
C PHE A 37 -0.35 11.63 -11.63
N SER A 38 -0.22 11.73 -12.95
CA SER A 38 0.59 10.77 -13.70
C SER A 38 2.06 10.98 -13.44
N GLU A 39 2.78 9.87 -13.28
CA GLU A 39 4.22 9.85 -13.09
C GLU A 39 4.84 8.77 -13.96
N LYS A 40 5.91 9.11 -14.68
CA LYS A 40 6.66 8.12 -15.48
C LYS A 40 7.29 7.04 -14.60
N LYS A 41 7.62 7.41 -13.36
CA LYS A 41 8.17 6.51 -12.35
C LYS A 41 7.69 6.95 -10.98
N ILE A 42 6.73 6.20 -10.44
CA ILE A 42 6.16 6.44 -9.11
C ILE A 42 7.19 6.12 -8.01
N SER A 43 7.94 5.02 -8.15
CA SER A 43 8.94 4.60 -7.17
C SER A 43 10.13 3.86 -7.80
N GLY A 44 11.18 3.66 -7.00
CA GLY A 44 12.17 2.62 -7.26
C GLY A 44 11.58 1.21 -7.07
N LYS A 45 12.44 0.18 -7.10
CA LYS A 45 12.03 -1.19 -6.79
C LYS A 45 11.49 -1.28 -5.36
N VAL A 46 10.29 -1.84 -5.20
CA VAL A 46 9.72 -2.13 -3.87
C VAL A 46 10.16 -3.54 -3.47
N PRO A 47 10.78 -3.73 -2.28
CA PRO A 47 11.14 -5.05 -1.79
C PRO A 47 9.88 -5.93 -1.64
N LYS A 48 9.97 -7.19 -2.06
CA LYS A 48 8.83 -8.11 -2.05
C LYS A 48 8.52 -8.62 -0.64
N VAL A 49 7.24 -8.91 -0.43
CA VAL A 49 6.73 -9.69 0.70
C VAL A 49 7.19 -11.16 0.62
N SER A 50 7.85 -11.60 -0.46
CA SER A 50 8.28 -13.00 -0.67
C SER A 50 9.09 -13.58 0.49
N VAL A 51 9.91 -12.78 1.18
CA VAL A 51 10.64 -13.22 2.39
C VAL A 51 9.68 -13.61 3.52
N CYS A 52 8.56 -12.88 3.66
CA CYS A 52 7.52 -13.13 4.65
C CYS A 52 6.56 -14.27 4.25
N VAL A 53 6.26 -14.41 2.97
CA VAL A 53 5.35 -15.44 2.41
C VAL A 53 6.00 -16.83 2.41
N CYS A 54 7.34 -16.89 2.33
CA CYS A 54 8.08 -18.13 2.52
C CYS A 54 8.04 -18.65 3.96
N ASN A 55 7.54 -17.88 4.94
CA ASN A 55 7.38 -18.36 6.31
C ASN A 55 6.04 -19.11 6.45
N PRO A 56 6.04 -20.44 6.63
CA PRO A 56 4.81 -21.22 6.75
C PRO A 56 3.96 -20.84 7.97
N VAL A 57 4.59 -20.27 9.01
CA VAL A 57 3.89 -19.80 10.21
C VAL A 57 2.95 -18.67 9.85
N VAL A 58 3.45 -17.64 9.14
CA VAL A 58 2.66 -16.47 8.73
C VAL A 58 1.48 -16.92 7.85
N ILE A 59 1.73 -17.75 6.83
CA ILE A 59 0.67 -18.23 5.94
C ILE A 59 -0.40 -19.02 6.68
N ASN A 60 0.00 -19.88 7.62
CA ASN A 60 -0.95 -20.64 8.42
C ASN A 60 -1.78 -19.75 9.36
N GLU A 61 -1.17 -18.73 9.96
CA GLU A 61 -1.88 -17.73 10.76
C GLU A 61 -2.92 -16.96 9.95
N LEU A 62 -2.57 -16.53 8.72
CA LEU A 62 -3.49 -15.84 7.83
C LEU A 62 -4.65 -16.74 7.38
N ASN A 63 -4.35 -17.99 6.99
CA ASN A 63 -5.36 -18.96 6.58
C ASN A 63 -6.36 -19.28 7.70
N ARG A 64 -5.90 -19.43 8.96
CA ARG A 64 -6.78 -19.61 10.12
C ARG A 64 -7.75 -18.45 10.35
N ARG A 65 -7.41 -17.27 9.83
CA ARG A 65 -8.20 -16.03 9.91
C ARG A 65 -8.97 -15.75 8.61
N GLU A 66 -8.93 -16.67 7.65
CA GLU A 66 -9.55 -16.52 6.32
C GLU A 66 -9.03 -15.28 5.55
N ILE A 67 -7.77 -14.90 5.80
CA ILE A 67 -7.11 -13.77 5.13
C ILE A 67 -6.22 -14.32 4.01
N ILE A 68 -6.43 -13.79 2.81
CA ILE A 68 -5.66 -14.13 1.61
C ILE A 68 -4.73 -12.96 1.28
N LEU A 69 -3.44 -13.24 1.10
CA LEU A 69 -2.51 -12.29 0.49
C LEU A 69 -2.72 -12.33 -1.02
N SER A 70 -3.24 -11.24 -1.57
CA SER A 70 -3.55 -11.15 -3.01
C SER A 70 -2.39 -10.63 -3.86
N ASP A 71 -1.42 -9.97 -3.24
CA ASP A 71 -0.27 -9.30 -3.88
C ASP A 71 1.00 -10.16 -3.91
N LEU A 72 0.82 -11.48 -3.99
CA LEU A 72 1.90 -12.46 -4.09
C LEU A 72 2.54 -12.47 -5.49
N ALA A 73 3.45 -11.53 -5.75
CA ALA A 73 4.23 -11.50 -6.98
C ALA A 73 5.59 -12.19 -6.81
N TYR A 74 5.90 -13.14 -7.72
CA TYR A 74 7.23 -13.76 -7.80
C TYR A 74 8.27 -12.84 -8.46
N GLU A 75 7.84 -11.80 -9.19
CA GLU A 75 8.68 -10.84 -9.91
C GLU A 75 8.52 -9.41 -9.38
N ASP A 76 9.55 -8.57 -9.54
CA ASP A 76 9.53 -7.19 -9.04
C ASP A 76 8.37 -6.46 -9.72
N CYS A 77 7.36 -6.06 -8.94
CA CYS A 77 6.24 -5.28 -9.42
C CYS A 77 6.51 -3.78 -9.22
N GLY A 78 6.08 -2.98 -10.21
CA GLY A 78 6.00 -1.54 -10.05
C GLY A 78 4.85 -1.16 -9.13
N ILE A 79 4.91 0.04 -8.55
CA ILE A 79 3.74 0.66 -7.95
C ILE A 79 2.93 1.28 -9.08
N ASP A 80 1.68 0.83 -9.25
CA ASP A 80 0.73 1.44 -10.20
C ASP A 80 -0.02 2.63 -9.58
N LEU A 81 -0.19 2.60 -8.25
CA LEU A 81 -0.98 3.57 -7.50
C LEU A 81 -0.27 3.97 -6.21
N LEU A 82 0.14 5.23 -6.08
CA LEU A 82 0.69 5.77 -4.83
C LEU A 82 -0.29 6.75 -4.20
N LEU A 83 -0.74 6.41 -2.99
CA LEU A 83 -1.66 7.24 -2.21
C LEU A 83 -0.87 8.02 -1.16
N GLY A 84 -1.02 9.34 -1.17
CA GLY A 84 -0.42 10.20 -0.16
C GLY A 84 -1.04 10.03 1.22
N ALA A 85 -0.37 10.54 2.25
CA ALA A 85 -0.84 10.47 3.64
C ALA A 85 -2.23 11.13 3.84
N ASN A 86 -2.56 12.13 3.02
CA ASN A 86 -3.87 12.78 2.98
C ASN A 86 -5.02 11.82 2.59
N VAL A 87 -4.72 10.76 1.84
CA VAL A 87 -5.67 9.72 1.45
C VAL A 87 -5.56 8.50 2.37
N ALA A 88 -4.34 8.12 2.77
CA ALA A 88 -4.10 6.94 3.58
C ALA A 88 -4.89 6.95 4.91
N GLY A 89 -5.03 8.12 5.55
CA GLY A 89 -5.83 8.27 6.77
C GLY A 89 -7.33 7.98 6.59
N LEU A 90 -7.86 8.03 5.36
CA LEU A 90 -9.24 7.64 5.06
C LEU A 90 -9.40 6.12 4.92
N LEU A 91 -8.31 5.43 4.57
CA LEU A 91 -8.30 3.98 4.34
C LEU A 91 -8.02 3.20 5.63
N PHE A 92 -7.10 3.66 6.46
CA PHE A 92 -6.77 2.96 7.70
C PHE A 92 -7.95 2.99 8.68
N MET A 93 -8.25 1.83 9.22
CA MET A 93 -9.18 1.71 10.34
C MET A 93 -8.36 1.67 11.63
N GLY A 94 -8.98 2.09 12.73
CA GLY A 94 -8.39 1.90 14.05
C GLY A 94 -8.19 0.41 14.34
N GLY A 95 -7.04 0.09 14.93
CA GLY A 95 -6.70 -1.26 15.39
C GLY A 95 -5.71 -2.00 14.49
N SER A 96 -4.98 -2.92 15.10
CA SER A 96 -4.08 -3.87 14.46
C SER A 96 -4.21 -5.23 15.13
N ILE A 97 -3.88 -6.28 14.40
CA ILE A 97 -3.77 -7.64 14.94
C ILE A 97 -2.30 -8.02 14.86
N GLU A 98 -1.67 -8.22 16.01
CA GLU A 98 -0.34 -8.82 16.09
C GLU A 98 -0.45 -10.33 15.79
N LEU A 99 0.43 -10.80 14.92
CA LEU A 99 0.62 -12.21 14.58
C LEU A 99 1.69 -12.81 15.50
N GLU A 100 1.64 -14.12 15.71
CA GLU A 100 2.64 -14.90 16.47
C GLU A 100 4.05 -14.73 15.88
N SER A 101 4.13 -14.48 14.56
CA SER A 101 5.35 -14.11 13.85
C SER A 101 5.93 -12.74 14.20
N GLY A 102 5.24 -11.91 14.99
CA GLY A 102 5.64 -10.53 15.32
C GLY A 102 5.29 -9.49 14.25
N LEU A 103 4.57 -9.91 13.20
CA LEU A 103 4.01 -9.03 12.18
C LEU A 103 2.65 -8.49 12.62
N PHE A 104 2.18 -7.45 11.93
CA PHE A 104 0.91 -6.82 12.21
C PHE A 104 0.02 -6.81 10.98
N LEU A 105 -1.24 -7.15 11.17
CA LEU A 105 -2.30 -6.89 10.21
C LEU A 105 -2.95 -5.56 10.57
N LEU A 106 -2.76 -4.56 9.72
CA LEU A 106 -3.49 -3.31 9.79
C LEU A 106 -4.82 -3.46 9.07
N ARG A 107 -5.91 -3.14 9.77
CA ARG A 107 -7.23 -3.14 9.15
C ARG A 107 -7.41 -1.88 8.31
N THR A 108 -7.93 -2.04 7.12
CA THR A 108 -8.30 -0.94 6.23
C THR A 108 -9.74 -1.10 5.77
N ARG A 109 -10.28 -0.05 5.16
CA ARG A 109 -11.58 -0.11 4.49
C ARG A 109 -11.56 -0.92 3.18
N LEU A 110 -10.38 -1.36 2.73
CA LEU A 110 -10.19 -2.16 1.51
C LEU A 110 -9.78 -3.62 1.82
N GLY A 111 -9.70 -4.01 3.10
CA GLY A 111 -9.18 -5.31 3.53
C GLY A 111 -8.08 -5.13 4.58
N PHE A 112 -6.98 -5.89 4.45
CA PHE A 112 -5.87 -5.87 5.41
C PHE A 112 -4.55 -5.55 4.72
N VAL A 113 -3.66 -4.89 5.45
CA VAL A 113 -2.25 -4.70 5.07
C VAL A 113 -1.38 -5.44 6.08
N LEU A 114 -0.56 -6.37 5.62
CA LEU A 114 0.47 -7.01 6.44
C LEU A 114 1.69 -6.07 6.52
N THR A 115 2.15 -5.78 7.74
CA THR A 115 3.27 -4.87 7.97
C THR A 115 4.11 -5.35 9.15
N GLY A 116 5.34 -4.86 9.25
CA GLY A 116 6.27 -5.24 10.30
C GLY A 116 7.68 -5.41 9.76
N ASN A 117 8.60 -5.76 10.65
CA ASN A 117 9.97 -6.03 10.28
C ASN A 117 10.10 -7.46 9.75
N ILE A 118 10.72 -7.59 8.58
CA ILE A 118 11.00 -8.86 7.90
C ILE A 118 12.52 -8.98 7.81
N TRP A 119 13.18 -9.29 8.93
CA TRP A 119 14.65 -9.43 9.01
C TRP A 119 15.03 -10.73 9.71
#